data_AF-A0A673CEY6-F1
#
_entry.id   AF-A0A673CEY6-F1
#
_cell.length_a   1.000
_cell.length_b   1.000
_cell.length_c   1.000
_cell.angle_alpha   90.00
_cell.angle_beta   90.00
_cell.angle_gamma   90.00
#
_symmetry.space_group_name_H-M   'P 1'
#
loop_
_entity.id
_entity.type
_entity.pdbx_description
1 polymer ?
#
loop_
_entity_poly.entity_id
_entity_poly.type
_entity_poly.pdbx_seq_one_letter_code
_entity_poly.pdbx_strand_id
1 'polypeptide(L)'
;LGNGPCNPAGGFLTLYQGSAAQAADYRIIKNLHITHVVNATTNCPDAFPNILSYLRLRLSDDAQQDLVEALPLASRFINTVLKTEPAGRVLVHCSMGRSRSSALTLAFLMEHRHWSLLHALRWLKERRACTAPNVNFLRQLLTYEEQLFGSRLTSLDDIRR
;
A
#
# COMPACT_ATOMS: atom_id res chain seq x y z
N LEU A 1 7.62 -16.55 1.39
CA LEU A 1 7.47 -15.08 1.51
C LEU A 1 6.58 -14.60 0.37
N GLY A 2 5.27 -14.52 0.61
CA GLY A 2 4.26 -14.39 -0.45
C GLY A 2 4.23 -13.00 -1.11
N ASN A 3 4.38 -12.98 -2.43
CA ASN A 3 4.07 -11.83 -3.29
C ASN A 3 2.70 -12.01 -3.97
N GLY A 4 1.76 -12.64 -3.27
CA GLY A 4 0.44 -12.98 -3.82
C GLY A 4 -0.39 -11.73 -4.10
N PRO A 5 -1.21 -11.73 -5.16
CA PRO A 5 -2.13 -10.66 -5.45
C PRO A 5 -3.14 -10.46 -4.31
N CYS A 6 -3.39 -9.21 -4.01
CA CYS A 6 -4.31 -8.75 -2.99
C CYS A 6 -5.75 -8.78 -3.55
N ASN A 7 -6.51 -9.89 -3.52
CA ASN A 7 -7.85 -9.98 -4.17
C ASN A 7 -9.09 -9.94 -3.24
N PRO A 8 -10.01 -8.97 -3.43
CA PRO A 8 -11.39 -9.07 -2.98
C PRO A 8 -12.38 -9.07 -4.16
N ALA A 9 -13.17 -10.15 -4.23
CA ALA A 9 -14.41 -10.31 -4.99
C ALA A 9 -14.47 -9.63 -6.38
N GLY A 10 -14.26 -10.43 -7.44
CA GLY A 10 -14.87 -10.19 -8.76
C GLY A 10 -14.03 -9.49 -9.84
N GLY A 11 -12.86 -8.96 -9.51
CA GLY A 11 -11.93 -8.41 -10.53
C GLY A 11 -10.49 -8.65 -10.11
N PHE A 12 -9.60 -8.97 -11.05
CA PHE A 12 -8.18 -9.15 -10.77
C PHE A 12 -7.59 -7.83 -10.24
N LEU A 13 -7.53 -7.63 -8.92
CA LEU A 13 -6.76 -6.51 -8.35
C LEU A 13 -5.28 -6.78 -8.64
N THR A 14 -4.72 -6.05 -9.60
CA THR A 14 -3.30 -6.10 -9.99
C THR A 14 -2.44 -5.22 -9.08
N LEU A 15 -2.71 -5.26 -7.78
CA LEU A 15 -1.96 -4.56 -6.73
C LEU A 15 -1.09 -5.54 -5.95
N TYR A 16 0.18 -5.18 -5.82
CA TYR A 16 1.22 -5.96 -5.13
C TYR A 16 1.88 -5.12 -4.03
N GLN A 17 2.33 -5.78 -2.98
CA GLN A 17 3.13 -5.16 -1.92
C GLN A 17 4.47 -5.88 -1.75
N GLY A 18 5.56 -5.13 -1.61
CA GLY A 18 6.91 -5.69 -1.55
C GLY A 18 7.91 -4.91 -0.69
N SER A 19 9.11 -5.47 -0.54
CA SER A 19 10.29 -4.79 -0.01
C SER A 19 11.10 -4.09 -1.12
N ALA A 20 12.06 -3.25 -0.73
CA ALA A 20 12.96 -2.59 -1.69
C ALA A 20 13.77 -3.61 -2.49
N ALA A 21 14.22 -4.69 -1.85
CA ALA A 21 14.90 -5.79 -2.54
C ALA A 21 14.02 -6.45 -3.60
N GLN A 22 12.72 -6.62 -3.32
CA GLN A 22 11.78 -7.19 -4.28
C GLN A 22 11.46 -6.22 -5.43
N ALA A 23 11.35 -4.92 -5.13
CA ALA A 23 11.15 -3.88 -6.14
C ALA A 23 12.37 -3.69 -7.06
N ALA A 24 13.57 -4.07 -6.58
CA ALA A 24 14.81 -4.04 -7.35
C ALA A 24 15.10 -5.35 -8.10
N ASP A 25 14.28 -6.39 -7.97
CA ASP A 25 14.46 -7.65 -8.72
C ASP A 25 13.69 -7.60 -10.05
N TYR A 26 14.43 -7.46 -11.14
CA TYR A 26 13.84 -7.39 -12.49
C TYR A 26 13.01 -8.62 -12.84
N ARG A 27 13.32 -9.81 -12.29
CA ARG A 27 12.54 -11.02 -12.54
C ARG A 27 11.15 -10.91 -11.91
N ILE A 28 11.05 -10.31 -10.71
CA ILE A 28 9.76 -10.04 -10.06
C ILE A 28 8.96 -9.05 -10.92
N ILE A 29 9.59 -7.93 -11.30
CA ILE A 29 8.96 -6.90 -12.14
C ILE A 29 8.43 -7.51 -13.44
N LYS A 30 9.26 -8.29 -14.14
CA LYS A 30 8.91 -8.94 -15.41
C LYS A 30 7.81 -9.98 -15.24
N ASN A 31 7.95 -10.93 -14.31
CA ASN A 31 7.00 -12.03 -14.16
C ASN A 31 5.63 -11.55 -13.65
N LEU A 32 5.63 -10.54 -12.78
CA LEU A 32 4.40 -9.90 -12.32
C LEU A 32 3.95 -8.76 -13.24
N HIS A 33 4.59 -8.55 -14.40
CA HIS A 33 4.22 -7.54 -15.38
C HIS A 33 3.94 -6.16 -14.73
N ILE A 34 4.77 -5.80 -13.75
CA ILE A 34 4.62 -4.53 -13.03
C ILE A 34 4.87 -3.39 -14.01
N THR A 35 4.00 -2.40 -13.97
CA THR A 35 4.06 -1.21 -14.85
C THR A 35 4.33 0.06 -14.05
N HIS A 36 3.83 0.09 -12.82
CA HIS A 36 3.88 1.25 -11.94
C HIS A 36 4.36 0.84 -10.55
N VAL A 37 5.06 1.75 -9.89
CA VAL A 37 5.62 1.52 -8.56
C VAL A 37 5.33 2.70 -7.65
N VAL A 38 4.83 2.42 -6.44
CA VAL A 38 4.81 3.40 -5.35
C VAL A 38 6.01 3.11 -4.46
N ASN A 39 7.01 3.99 -4.51
CA ASN A 39 8.22 3.91 -3.70
C ASN A 39 8.06 4.76 -2.44
N ALA A 40 7.78 4.11 -1.32
CA ALA A 40 7.58 4.73 -0.01
C ALA A 40 8.87 4.77 0.82
N THR A 41 10.00 5.13 0.20
CA THR A 41 11.30 5.21 0.90
C THR A 41 12.01 6.54 0.66
N THR A 42 12.72 7.01 1.69
CA THR A 42 13.57 8.19 1.60
C THR A 42 14.84 7.91 0.78
N ASN A 43 15.47 6.76 1.05
CA ASN A 43 16.87 6.50 0.65
C ASN A 43 17.03 5.42 -0.43
N CYS A 44 15.98 4.67 -0.81
CA CYS A 44 16.10 3.70 -1.89
C CYS A 44 15.71 4.36 -3.22
N PRO A 45 16.60 4.38 -4.23
CA PRO A 45 16.27 4.92 -5.54
C PRO A 45 15.27 4.02 -6.27
N ASP A 46 14.68 4.58 -7.32
CA ASP A 46 13.81 3.86 -8.24
C ASP A 46 14.71 2.95 -9.08
N ALA A 47 14.48 1.63 -9.01
CA ALA A 47 15.40 0.64 -9.57
C ALA A 47 15.38 0.58 -11.11
N PHE A 48 14.23 0.86 -11.73
CA PHE A 48 14.00 0.75 -13.17
C PHE A 48 13.30 1.98 -13.75
N PRO A 49 13.85 3.20 -13.57
CA PRO A 49 13.17 4.45 -13.93
C PRO A 49 12.93 4.62 -15.44
N ASN A 50 13.66 3.88 -16.27
CA ASN A 50 13.51 3.89 -17.73
C ASN A 50 12.48 2.87 -18.24
N ILE A 51 11.94 2.03 -17.36
CA ILE A 51 11.04 0.91 -17.72
C ILE A 51 9.68 1.04 -17.00
N LEU A 52 9.67 1.58 -15.78
CA LEU A 52 8.50 1.68 -14.92
C LEU A 52 8.17 3.14 -14.62
N SER A 53 6.88 3.42 -14.41
CA SER A 53 6.42 4.72 -13.90
C SER A 53 6.38 4.71 -12.36
N TYR A 54 6.87 5.77 -11.73
CA TYR A 54 7.01 5.84 -10.28
C TYR A 54 6.18 6.97 -9.67
N LEU A 55 5.48 6.66 -8.57
CA LEU A 55 5.11 7.63 -7.55
C LEU A 55 6.11 7.49 -6.39
N ARG A 56 6.89 8.54 -6.14
CA ARG A 56 7.88 8.54 -5.07
C ARG A 56 7.41 9.36 -3.87
N LEU A 57 7.27 8.68 -2.74
CA LEU A 57 6.88 9.26 -1.46
C LEU A 57 8.03 9.06 -0.47
N ARG A 58 8.74 10.13 -0.15
CA ARG A 58 9.90 10.09 0.77
C ARG A 58 9.42 10.00 2.21
N LEU A 59 9.11 8.78 2.63
CA LEU A 59 8.55 8.50 3.95
C LEU A 59 9.57 7.77 4.84
N SER A 60 9.81 8.34 6.01
CA SER A 60 10.50 7.68 7.12
C SER A 60 9.55 6.74 7.86
N ASP A 61 10.10 5.76 8.59
CA ASP A 61 9.31 4.73 9.29
C ASP A 61 9.35 4.94 10.80
N ASP A 62 8.99 6.13 11.23
CA ASP A 62 9.12 6.56 12.62
C ASP A 62 7.82 7.19 13.15
N ALA A 63 7.86 7.55 14.43
CA ALA A 63 6.71 8.08 15.15
C ALA A 63 6.35 9.53 14.78
N GLN A 64 7.19 10.23 14.01
CA GLN A 64 7.01 11.64 13.64
C GLN A 64 6.60 11.81 12.18
N GLN A 65 6.77 10.78 11.34
CA GLN A 65 6.36 10.85 9.95
C GLN A 65 4.84 11.09 9.82
N ASP A 66 4.50 12.17 9.12
CA ASP A 66 3.14 12.51 8.71
C ASP A 66 2.79 11.85 7.37
N LEU A 67 1.60 11.26 7.28
CA LEU A 67 1.05 10.62 6.10
C LEU A 67 -0.20 11.33 5.53
N VAL A 68 -0.64 12.45 6.12
CA VAL A 68 -1.90 13.14 5.74
C VAL A 68 -2.01 13.37 4.23
N GLU A 69 -0.93 13.83 3.58
CA GLU A 69 -0.92 14.01 2.12
C GLU A 69 -0.62 12.71 1.36
N ALA A 70 0.21 11.84 1.93
CA ALA A 70 0.70 10.63 1.29
C ALA A 70 -0.40 9.57 1.10
N LEU A 71 -1.30 9.39 2.09
CA LEU A 71 -2.39 8.42 2.03
C LEU A 71 -3.33 8.65 0.83
N PRO A 72 -3.97 9.84 0.67
CA PRO A 72 -4.87 10.09 -0.45
C PRO A 72 -4.12 10.15 -1.79
N LEU A 73 -2.88 10.66 -1.81
CA LEU A 73 -2.08 10.71 -3.04
C LEU A 73 -1.76 9.31 -3.56
N ALA A 74 -1.28 8.41 -2.69
CA ALA A 74 -1.00 7.03 -3.07
C ALA A 74 -2.27 6.29 -3.50
N SER A 75 -3.37 6.46 -2.77
CA SER A 75 -4.65 5.79 -3.06
C SER A 75 -5.18 6.17 -4.43
N ARG A 76 -5.21 7.47 -4.75
CA ARG A 76 -5.62 7.96 -6.08
C ARG A 76 -4.71 7.47 -7.19
N PHE A 77 -3.40 7.48 -6.98
CA PHE A 77 -2.44 6.96 -7.97
C PHE A 77 -2.69 5.49 -8.27
N ILE A 78 -2.80 4.66 -7.22
CA ILE A 78 -3.09 3.22 -7.37
C ILE A 78 -4.39 3.03 -8.14
N ASN A 79 -5.48 3.67 -7.72
CA ASN A 79 -6.77 3.53 -8.38
C ASN A 79 -6.77 4.00 -9.84
N THR A 80 -6.05 5.07 -10.16
CA THR A 80 -5.93 5.59 -11.53
C THR A 80 -5.23 4.56 -12.43
N VAL A 81 -4.12 3.99 -11.97
CA VAL A 81 -3.37 2.97 -12.73
C VAL A 81 -4.18 1.69 -12.91
N LEU A 82 -4.91 1.26 -11.88
CA LEU A 82 -5.72 0.04 -11.95
C LEU A 82 -6.95 0.17 -12.88
N LYS A 83 -7.34 1.40 -13.22
CA LYS A 83 -8.48 1.70 -14.12
C LYS A 83 -8.07 2.01 -15.57
N THR A 84 -6.78 1.94 -15.91
CA THR A 84 -6.34 2.13 -17.30
C THR A 84 -6.80 0.98 -18.19
N GLU A 85 -6.78 1.19 -19.51
CA GLU A 85 -7.04 0.13 -20.49
C GLU A 85 -5.86 0.05 -21.48
N PRO A 86 -5.05 -1.03 -21.47
CA PRO A 86 -5.14 -2.17 -20.56
C PRO A 86 -4.83 -1.80 -19.10
N ALA A 87 -5.39 -2.57 -18.15
CA ALA A 87 -5.19 -2.34 -16.73
C ALA A 87 -3.71 -2.42 -16.32
N GLY A 88 -3.22 -1.35 -15.70
CA GLY A 88 -1.88 -1.32 -15.13
C GLY A 88 -1.76 -2.25 -13.92
N ARG A 89 -0.50 -2.54 -13.56
CA ARG A 89 -0.16 -3.35 -12.38
C ARG A 89 0.80 -2.57 -11.50
N VAL A 90 0.43 -2.42 -10.23
CA VAL A 90 1.11 -1.55 -9.27
C VAL A 90 1.84 -2.36 -8.21
N LEU A 91 3.11 -2.04 -7.95
CA LEU A 91 3.85 -2.51 -6.79
C LEU A 91 4.02 -1.37 -5.78
N VAL A 92 3.48 -1.52 -4.57
CA VAL A 92 3.75 -0.62 -3.45
C VAL A 92 4.86 -1.21 -2.60
N HIS A 93 5.97 -0.50 -2.43
CA HIS A 93 7.07 -0.99 -1.60
C HIS A 93 7.60 0.05 -0.62
N CYS A 94 8.19 -0.46 0.45
CA CYS A 94 9.06 0.30 1.34
C CYS A 94 10.34 -0.52 1.59
N SER A 95 11.15 -0.19 2.60
CA SER A 95 12.40 -0.92 2.86
C SER A 95 12.15 -2.41 3.09
N MET A 96 11.26 -2.77 4.02
CA MET A 96 10.96 -4.17 4.38
C MET A 96 9.62 -4.69 3.85
N GLY A 97 8.79 -3.82 3.27
CA GLY A 97 7.44 -4.17 2.83
C GLY A 97 6.48 -4.50 3.99
N ARG A 98 6.68 -3.84 5.15
CA ARG A 98 5.99 -4.13 6.43
C ARG A 98 5.11 -3.00 6.94
N SER A 99 5.64 -1.77 7.00
CA SER A 99 4.98 -0.64 7.67
C SER A 99 4.48 0.41 6.66
N ARG A 100 5.35 1.28 6.13
CA ARG A 100 4.98 2.34 5.16
C ARG A 100 4.16 1.83 3.97
N SER A 101 4.64 0.80 3.27
CA SER A 101 3.92 0.21 2.13
C SER A 101 2.54 -0.34 2.51
N SER A 102 2.43 -0.91 3.72
CA SER A 102 1.16 -1.39 4.24
C SER A 102 0.22 -0.24 4.51
N ALA A 103 0.69 0.84 5.13
CA ALA A 103 -0.15 2.01 5.40
C ALA A 103 -0.76 2.59 4.11
N LEU A 104 0.04 2.75 3.05
CA LEU A 104 -0.45 3.22 1.76
C LEU A 104 -1.43 2.23 1.11
N THR A 105 -1.17 0.92 1.21
CA THR A 105 -2.07 -0.12 0.68
C THR A 105 -3.41 -0.14 1.42
N LEU A 106 -3.39 0.02 2.76
CA LEU A 106 -4.59 0.08 3.58
C LEU A 106 -5.45 1.31 3.24
N ALA A 107 -4.82 2.48 3.06
CA ALA A 107 -5.53 3.68 2.62
C ALA A 107 -6.26 3.46 1.29
N PHE A 108 -5.61 2.85 0.31
CA PHE A 108 -6.25 2.51 -0.97
C PHE A 108 -7.47 1.59 -0.78
N LEU A 109 -7.34 0.55 0.06
CA LEU A 109 -8.44 -0.39 0.32
C LEU A 109 -9.61 0.31 1.01
N MET A 110 -9.35 1.18 1.98
CA MET A 110 -10.42 1.94 2.63
C MET A 110 -11.12 2.88 1.64
N GLU A 111 -10.36 3.68 0.91
CA GLU A 111 -10.92 4.72 0.02
C GLU A 111 -11.65 4.14 -1.20
N HIS A 112 -11.07 3.13 -1.85
CA HIS A 112 -11.58 2.63 -3.14
C HIS A 112 -12.29 1.29 -3.07
N ARG A 113 -12.15 0.55 -1.96
CA ARG A 113 -12.97 -0.66 -1.70
C ARG A 113 -14.00 -0.45 -0.59
N HIS A 114 -14.07 0.75 0.00
CA HIS A 114 -15.00 1.11 1.06
C HIS A 114 -14.94 0.14 2.26
N TRP A 115 -13.73 -0.26 2.61
CA TRP A 115 -13.49 -1.15 3.74
C TRP A 115 -13.16 -0.36 5.00
N SER A 116 -13.55 -0.88 6.16
CA SER A 116 -12.96 -0.41 7.42
C SER A 116 -11.47 -0.76 7.48
N LEU A 117 -10.72 0.01 8.26
CA LEU A 117 -9.30 -0.24 8.53
C LEU A 117 -9.09 -1.66 9.06
N LEU A 118 -9.95 -2.13 9.97
CA LEU A 118 -9.86 -3.48 10.52
C LEU A 118 -9.97 -4.55 9.45
N HIS A 119 -10.95 -4.43 8.55
CA HIS A 119 -11.15 -5.38 7.46
C HIS A 119 -9.96 -5.35 6.50
N ALA A 120 -9.56 -4.17 6.06
CA ALA A 120 -8.40 -4.01 5.18
C ALA A 120 -7.11 -4.59 5.79
N LEU A 121 -6.89 -4.37 7.09
CA LEU A 121 -5.71 -4.85 7.81
C LEU A 121 -5.71 -6.37 7.94
N ARG A 122 -6.83 -6.98 8.31
CA ARG A 122 -6.96 -8.46 8.41
C ARG A 122 -6.70 -9.11 7.06
N TRP A 123 -7.37 -8.61 6.03
CA TRP A 123 -7.25 -9.12 4.68
C TRP A 123 -5.81 -9.01 4.13
N LEU A 124 -5.11 -7.91 4.44
CA LEU A 124 -3.72 -7.71 4.02
C LEU A 124 -2.76 -8.61 4.82
N LYS A 125 -3.01 -8.81 6.13
CA LYS A 125 -2.25 -9.73 6.98
C LYS A 125 -2.37 -11.18 6.51
N GLU A 126 -3.55 -11.63 6.08
CA GLU A 126 -3.76 -12.98 5.54
C GLU A 126 -2.85 -13.27 4.33
N ARG A 127 -2.62 -12.26 3.47
CA ARG A 127 -1.81 -12.39 2.25
C ARG A 127 -0.34 -12.09 2.50
N ARG A 128 -0.06 -11.25 3.49
CA ARG A 128 1.28 -10.82 3.87
C ARG A 128 1.37 -10.70 5.39
N ALA A 129 1.69 -11.82 6.04
CA ALA A 129 1.75 -11.94 7.50
C ALA A 129 2.69 -10.93 8.18
N CYS A 130 3.71 -10.41 7.48
CA CYS A 130 4.61 -9.39 8.01
C CYS A 130 4.06 -7.96 8.01
N THR A 131 2.81 -7.78 7.56
CA THR A 131 2.08 -6.51 7.61
C THR A 131 1.96 -6.01 9.05
N ALA A 132 2.66 -4.92 9.32
CA ALA A 132 2.71 -4.28 10.61
C ALA A 132 3.05 -2.79 10.44
N PRO A 133 2.07 -1.94 10.05
CA PRO A 133 2.21 -0.50 10.20
C PRO A 133 2.61 -0.15 11.63
N ASN A 134 3.50 0.82 11.80
CA ASN A 134 3.82 1.32 13.12
C ASN A 134 2.58 1.99 13.77
N VAL A 135 2.59 2.16 15.10
CA VAL A 135 1.44 2.67 15.85
C VAL A 135 1.03 4.08 15.44
N ASN A 136 1.98 4.94 15.08
CA ASN A 136 1.70 6.28 14.58
C ASN A 136 0.90 6.21 13.27
N PHE A 137 1.30 5.36 12.33
CA PHE A 137 0.56 5.15 11.08
C PHE A 137 -0.82 4.56 11.30
N LEU A 138 -0.99 3.61 12.24
CA LEU A 138 -2.32 3.11 12.58
C LEU A 138 -3.23 4.22 13.10
N ARG A 139 -2.73 5.15 13.93
CA ARG A 139 -3.51 6.31 14.39
C ARG A 139 -3.90 7.23 13.24
N GLN A 140 -2.98 7.52 12.33
CA GLN A 140 -3.28 8.36 11.17
C GLN A 140 -4.26 7.68 10.21
N LEU A 141 -4.18 6.35 10.04
CA LEU A 141 -5.15 5.57 9.27
C LEU A 141 -6.54 5.57 9.91
N LEU A 142 -6.65 5.57 11.24
CA LEU A 142 -7.93 5.73 11.94
C LEU A 142 -8.54 7.11 11.71
N THR A 143 -7.73 8.16 11.73
CA THR A 143 -8.17 9.51 11.36
C THR A 143 -8.61 9.54 9.89
N TYR A 144 -7.88 8.86 9.00
CA TYR A 144 -8.23 8.77 7.58
C TYR A 144 -9.55 8.02 7.35
N GLU A 145 -9.78 6.90 8.06
CA GLU A 145 -11.06 6.18 8.05
C GLU A 145 -12.23 7.09 8.46
N GLU A 146 -12.05 7.86 9.53
CA GLU A 146 -13.05 8.82 10.02
C GLU A 146 -13.33 9.94 9.01
N GLN A 147 -12.30 10.44 8.32
CA GLN A 147 -12.46 11.40 7.23
C GLN A 147 -13.21 10.82 6.02
N LEU A 148 -12.96 9.55 5.68
CA LEU A 148 -13.59 8.89 4.53
C LEU A 148 -15.06 8.54 4.79
N PHE A 149 -15.41 8.10 5.99
CA PHE A 149 -16.73 7.56 6.31
C PHE A 149 -17.57 8.46 7.23
N GLY A 150 -17.03 9.58 7.68
CA GLY A 150 -17.68 10.50 8.62
C GLY A 150 -17.82 9.95 10.05
N SER A 151 -17.34 8.74 10.31
CA SER A 151 -17.25 8.15 11.63
C SER A 151 -16.14 7.10 11.68
N ARG A 152 -15.64 6.83 12.88
CA ARG A 152 -14.61 5.82 13.10
C ARG A 152 -15.26 4.43 13.21
N LEU A 153 -14.94 3.55 12.27
CA LEU A 153 -15.48 2.18 12.21
C LEU A 153 -14.59 1.16 12.94
N THR A 154 -13.31 1.49 13.13
CA THR A 154 -12.29 0.65 13.75
C THR A 154 -11.74 1.29 15.02
N SER A 155 -11.51 0.54 16.09
CA SER A 155 -10.75 1.01 17.25
C SER A 155 -9.33 0.42 17.28
N LEU A 156 -8.42 1.03 18.06
CA LEU A 156 -7.08 0.46 18.28
C LEU A 156 -7.14 -0.89 19.00
N ASP A 157 -8.16 -1.12 19.83
CA ASP A 157 -8.32 -2.37 20.56
C ASP A 157 -8.76 -3.51 19.64
N ASP A 158 -9.57 -3.21 18.62
CA ASP A 158 -9.93 -4.19 17.59
C ASP A 158 -8.72 -4.69 16.78
N ILE A 159 -7.71 -3.83 16.60
CA ILE A 159 -6.48 -4.14 15.86
C ILE A 159 -5.52 -5.01 16.69
N ARG A 160 -5.59 -4.90 18.03
CA ARG A 160 -4.73 -5.63 18.98
C ARG A 160 -5.25 -7.04 19.29
N ARG A 161 -6.54 -7.29 19.07
CA ARG A 161 -7.17 -8.61 19.19
C ARG A 161 -6.87 -9.47 17.96
#